data_AF-A0A956QFZ9-F1
#
_entry.id   AF-A0A956QFZ9-F1
#
_cell.length_a   1.000
_cell.length_b   1.000
_cell.length_c   1.000
_cell.angle_alpha   90.00
_cell.angle_beta   90.00
_cell.angle_gamma   90.00
#
_symmetry.space_group_name_H-M   'P 1'
#
loop_
_entity.id
_entity.type
_entity.pdbx_description
1 polymer ?
#
loop_
_entity_poly.entity_id
_entity_poly.type
_entity_poly.pdbx_seq_one_letter_code
_entity_poly.pdbx_strand_id
1 'polypeptide(L)'
;VVVLNGRSEEVAHQASYRGSFDVVTAKAVANLSTLVELALPLLKIQGLLLAYKGPRAGQEIEEAARALELLRGEVRVAKEYRLFDKSYRLIEVRKMAASPSRYPRRPGQPAKHPL
;
A
#
# COMPACT_ATOMS: atom_id res chain seq x y z
N VAL A 1 -17.17 0.49 -15.08
CA VAL A 1 -16.47 0.23 -13.81
C VAL A 1 -16.86 -1.17 -13.35
N VAL A 2 -15.90 -2.02 -12.99
CA VAL A 2 -16.15 -3.37 -12.45
C VAL A 2 -15.95 -3.33 -10.94
N VAL A 3 -16.85 -3.96 -10.18
CA VAL A 3 -16.73 -4.10 -8.73
C VAL A 3 -16.38 -5.54 -8.42
N LEU A 4 -15.20 -5.75 -7.81
CA LEU A 4 -14.79 -7.04 -7.28
C LEU A 4 -15.04 -7.05 -5.78
N ASN A 5 -15.93 -7.92 -5.30
CA ASN A 5 -16.13 -8.14 -3.87
C ASN A 5 -15.13 -9.19 -3.38
N GLY A 6 -14.11 -8.77 -2.63
CA GLY A 6 -13.11 -9.64 -2.05
C GLY A 6 -12.10 -8.88 -1.21
N ARG A 7 -11.44 -9.58 -0.28
CA ARG A 7 -10.36 -8.98 0.52
C ARG A 7 -9.09 -8.89 -0.31
N SER A 8 -8.37 -7.78 -0.19
CA SER A 8 -7.06 -7.62 -0.87
C SER A 8 -6.09 -8.75 -0.52
N GLU A 9 -6.16 -9.24 0.72
CA GLU A 9 -5.36 -10.36 1.22
C GLU A 9 -5.55 -11.64 0.40
N GLU A 10 -6.72 -11.84 -0.20
CA GLU A 10 -7.08 -13.02 -0.99
C GLU A 10 -6.92 -12.76 -2.48
N VAL A 11 -7.42 -11.61 -2.94
CA VAL A 11 -7.39 -11.20 -4.35
C VAL A 11 -5.94 -11.14 -4.86
N ALA A 12 -5.00 -10.67 -4.05
CA ALA A 12 -3.60 -10.55 -4.44
C ALA A 12 -2.84 -11.90 -4.55
N HIS A 13 -3.47 -13.02 -4.20
CA HIS A 13 -2.95 -14.37 -4.46
C HIS A 13 -3.52 -14.98 -5.75
N GLN A 14 -4.55 -14.39 -6.33
CA GLN A 14 -5.12 -14.87 -7.59
C GLN A 14 -4.23 -14.41 -8.76
N ALA A 15 -3.87 -15.34 -9.64
CA ALA A 15 -2.93 -15.09 -10.75
C ALA A 15 -3.40 -13.98 -11.70
N SER A 16 -4.72 -13.79 -11.85
CA SER A 16 -5.29 -12.72 -12.68
C SER A 16 -5.04 -11.31 -12.12
N TYR A 17 -4.86 -11.18 -10.81
CA TYR A 17 -4.78 -9.88 -10.13
C TYR A 17 -3.40 -9.58 -9.53
N ARG A 18 -2.65 -10.62 -9.15
CA ARG A 18 -1.32 -10.47 -8.59
C ARG A 18 -0.38 -9.86 -9.63
N GLY A 19 0.19 -8.71 -9.30
CA GLY A 19 1.15 -8.06 -10.17
C GLY A 19 0.58 -7.55 -11.49
N SER A 20 -0.73 -7.29 -11.55
CA SER A 20 -1.44 -6.97 -12.80
C SER A 20 -1.79 -5.50 -12.95
N PHE A 21 -1.62 -4.68 -11.91
CA PHE A 21 -2.07 -3.29 -11.90
C PHE A 21 -0.91 -2.29 -12.02
N ASP A 22 -1.06 -1.28 -12.88
CA ASP A 22 -0.08 -0.18 -12.99
C ASP A 22 -0.16 0.77 -11.79
N VAL A 23 -1.38 1.00 -11.28
CA VAL A 23 -1.65 1.90 -10.16
C VAL A 23 -2.66 1.27 -9.20
N VAL A 24 -2.38 1.40 -7.89
CA VAL A 24 -3.32 1.13 -6.80
C VAL A 24 -3.49 2.42 -6.01
N THR A 25 -4.73 2.81 -5.73
CA THR A 25 -5.02 3.99 -4.92
C THR A 25 -5.70 3.57 -3.62
N ALA A 26 -5.42 4.26 -2.51
CA ALA A 26 -6.11 3.99 -1.25
C ALA A 26 -6.32 5.25 -0.40
N LYS A 27 -7.48 5.32 0.26
CA LYS A 27 -7.86 6.39 1.20
C LYS A 27 -8.64 5.78 2.36
N ALA A 28 -8.26 6.14 3.60
CA ALA A 28 -8.92 5.70 4.83
C ALA A 28 -9.04 4.16 4.97
N VAL A 29 -8.00 3.42 4.56
CA VAL A 29 -7.98 1.95 4.60
C VAL A 29 -7.23 1.41 5.82
N ALA A 30 -5.96 1.79 6.01
CA ALA A 30 -5.10 1.32 7.10
C ALA A 30 -3.89 2.26 7.30
N ASN A 31 -3.03 1.97 8.30
CA ASN A 31 -1.71 2.59 8.41
C ASN A 31 -0.81 2.20 7.21
N LEU A 32 0.33 2.86 7.02
CA LEU A 32 1.14 2.64 5.82
C LEU A 32 1.75 1.23 5.77
N SER A 33 2.25 0.68 6.88
CA SER A 33 2.82 -0.68 6.93
C SER A 33 1.82 -1.75 6.46
N THR A 34 0.59 -1.72 6.99
CA THR A 34 -0.50 -2.61 6.57
C THR A 34 -0.87 -2.34 5.10
N LEU A 35 -1.02 -1.07 4.72
CA LEU A 35 -1.45 -0.73 3.36
C LEU A 35 -0.46 -1.19 2.28
N VAL A 36 0.85 -1.09 2.55
CA VAL A 36 1.90 -1.56 1.65
C VAL A 36 1.75 -3.07 1.43
N GLU A 37 1.47 -3.84 2.48
CA GLU A 37 1.23 -5.29 2.36
C GLU A 37 -0.01 -5.65 1.54
N LEU A 38 -1.09 -4.87 1.66
CA LEU A 38 -2.32 -5.10 0.89
C LEU A 38 -2.18 -4.70 -0.58
N ALA A 39 -1.39 -3.64 -0.87
CA ALA A 39 -1.35 -3.02 -2.18
C ALA A 39 -0.20 -3.51 -3.09
N LEU A 40 1.03 -3.61 -2.59
CA LEU A 40 2.19 -3.91 -3.45
C LEU A 40 2.08 -5.26 -4.17
N PRO A 41 1.53 -6.33 -3.57
CA PRO A 41 1.31 -7.59 -4.28
C PRO A 41 0.42 -7.47 -5.53
N LEU A 42 -0.49 -6.49 -5.59
CA LEU A 42 -1.34 -6.23 -6.76
C LEU A 42 -0.59 -5.49 -7.88
N LEU A 43 0.42 -4.70 -7.54
CA LEU A 43 1.13 -3.85 -8.50
C LEU A 43 2.09 -4.63 -9.40
N LYS A 44 2.17 -4.26 -10.69
CA LYS A 44 3.29 -4.62 -11.55
C LYS A 44 4.61 -4.08 -10.99
N ILE A 45 5.74 -4.64 -11.42
CA ILE A 45 7.04 -4.00 -11.18
C ILE A 45 7.02 -2.61 -11.85
N GLN A 46 7.56 -1.60 -11.16
CA GLN A 46 7.44 -0.17 -11.43
C GLN A 46 6.03 0.44 -11.25
N GLY A 47 5.03 -0.35 -10.88
CA GLY A 47 3.70 0.17 -10.54
C GLY A 47 3.70 1.03 -9.27
N LEU A 48 2.67 1.86 -9.13
CA LEU A 48 2.57 2.87 -8.06
C LEU A 48 1.39 2.62 -7.12
N LEU A 49 1.65 2.66 -5.83
CA LEU A 49 0.63 2.90 -4.81
C LEU A 49 0.55 4.41 -4.56
N LEU A 50 -0.64 4.98 -4.72
CA LEU A 50 -0.96 6.35 -4.35
C LEU A 50 -1.86 6.33 -3.10
N ALA A 51 -1.27 6.63 -1.94
CA ALA A 51 -1.93 6.58 -0.65
C ALA A 51 -2.23 7.98 -0.12
N TYR A 52 -3.51 8.26 0.11
CA TYR A 52 -3.96 9.47 0.80
C TYR A 52 -3.79 9.30 2.31
N LYS A 53 -2.93 10.12 2.92
CA LYS A 53 -2.61 10.05 4.35
C LYS A 53 -2.82 11.39 5.06
N GLY A 54 -3.17 11.31 6.33
CA GLY A 54 -3.42 12.46 7.18
C GLY A 54 -2.15 13.05 7.81
N PRO A 55 -2.29 13.85 8.87
CA PRO A 55 -1.18 14.57 9.51
C PRO A 55 -0.02 13.67 9.97
N ARG A 56 -0.33 12.43 10.38
CA ARG A 56 0.65 11.43 10.85
C ARG A 56 1.43 10.73 9.73
N ALA A 57 1.29 11.17 8.48
CA ALA A 57 1.95 10.54 7.34
C ALA A 57 3.47 10.37 7.50
N GLY A 58 4.17 11.32 8.13
CA GLY A 58 5.62 11.21 8.37
C GLY A 58 5.96 10.05 9.29
N GLN A 59 5.31 9.99 10.45
CA GLN A 59 5.45 8.88 11.41
C GLN A 59 5.08 7.53 10.77
N GLU A 60 3.99 7.47 10.00
CA GLU A 60 3.60 6.24 9.32
C GLU A 60 4.64 5.78 8.28
N ILE A 61 5.40 6.68 7.66
CA ILE A 61 6.50 6.32 6.75
C ILE A 61 7.64 5.66 7.51
N GLU A 62 8.03 6.22 8.66
CA GLU A 62 9.06 5.66 9.52
C GLU A 62 8.66 4.28 10.05
N GLU A 63 7.44 4.13 10.54
CA GLU A 63 6.87 2.86 11.01
C GLU A 63 6.76 1.81 9.89
N ALA A 64 6.65 2.23 8.63
CA ALA A 64 6.53 1.35 7.48
C ALA A 64 7.87 0.95 6.84
N ALA A 65 9.01 1.45 7.33
CA ALA A 65 10.32 1.21 6.72
C ALA A 65 10.60 -0.28 6.47
N ARG A 66 10.34 -1.13 7.47
CA ARG A 66 10.50 -2.58 7.36
C ARG A 66 9.56 -3.21 6.33
N ALA A 67 8.30 -2.79 6.33
CA ALA A 67 7.30 -3.29 5.37
C ALA A 67 7.70 -2.93 3.94
N LEU A 68 8.14 -1.70 3.71
CA LEU A 68 8.61 -1.19 2.43
C LEU A 68 9.81 -1.99 1.91
N GLU A 69 10.83 -2.19 2.73
CA GLU A 69 12.01 -2.98 2.35
C GLU A 69 11.62 -4.42 1.97
N LEU A 70 10.82 -5.08 2.82
CA LEU A 70 10.42 -6.47 2.64
C LEU A 70 9.56 -6.69 1.39
N LEU A 71 8.68 -5.74 1.09
CA LEU A 71 7.74 -5.81 -0.02
C LEU A 71 8.25 -5.13 -1.29
N ARG A 72 9.49 -4.64 -1.26
CA ARG A 72 10.22 -4.02 -2.38
C ARG A 72 9.56 -2.71 -2.83
N GLY A 73 9.15 -1.88 -1.87
CA GLY A 73 8.56 -0.57 -2.07
C GLY A 73 9.54 0.57 -1.79
N GLU A 74 9.61 1.54 -2.70
CA GLU A 74 10.32 2.80 -2.49
C GLU A 74 9.30 3.92 -2.26
N VAL A 75 9.41 4.62 -1.13
CA VAL A 75 8.42 5.63 -0.71
C VAL A 75 8.92 7.05 -0.94
N ARG A 76 8.01 7.93 -1.37
CA ARG A 76 8.22 9.38 -1.37
C ARG A 76 6.92 10.13 -1.11
N VAL A 77 7.05 11.35 -0.59
CA VAL A 77 5.92 12.29 -0.51
C VAL A 77 5.76 12.94 -1.87
N ALA A 78 4.72 12.56 -2.61
CA ALA A 78 4.46 13.11 -3.94
C ALA A 78 3.84 14.50 -3.86
N LYS A 79 2.99 14.75 -2.85
CA LYS A 79 2.36 16.05 -2.63
C LYS A 79 1.97 16.24 -1.18
N GLU A 80 2.14 17.44 -0.68
CA GLU A 80 1.53 17.91 0.57
C GLU A 80 0.43 18.91 0.24
N TYR A 81 -0.69 18.83 0.95
CA TYR A 81 -1.82 19.71 0.78
C TYR A 81 -2.46 20.00 2.14
N ARG A 82 -3.01 21.20 2.27
CA ARG A 82 -3.72 21.64 3.45
C ARG A 82 -5.20 21.70 3.12
N LEU A 83 -6.02 21.04 3.93
CA LEU A 83 -7.47 21.16 3.88
C LEU A 83 -7.92 21.70 5.22
N PHE A 84 -8.47 22.92 5.21
CA PHE A 84 -8.78 23.68 6.41
C PHE A 84 -7.54 23.85 7.32
N ASP A 85 -7.63 23.40 8.56
CA ASP A 85 -6.58 23.46 9.58
C ASP A 85 -5.65 22.24 9.58
N LYS A 86 -5.88 21.24 8.71
CA LYS A 86 -5.15 19.96 8.70
C LYS A 86 -4.27 19.79 7.47
N SER A 87 -3.05 19.29 7.69
CA SER A 87 -2.14 18.86 6.64
C SER A 87 -2.38 17.40 6.27
N TYR A 88 -2.32 17.12 4.98
CA TYR A 88 -2.48 15.82 4.39
C TYR A 88 -1.40 15.61 3.33
N ARG A 89 -1.06 14.34 3.08
CA ARG A 89 -0.01 13.97 2.12
C ARG A 89 -0.54 12.92 1.16
N LEU A 90 -0.12 13.03 -0.09
CA LEU A 90 -0.22 11.97 -1.07
C LEU A 90 1.13 11.28 -1.07
N ILE A 91 1.16 10.08 -0.52
CA ILE A 91 2.34 9.24 -0.50
C ILE A 91 2.33 8.40 -1.78
N GLU A 92 3.45 8.39 -2.47
CA GLU A 92 3.71 7.47 -3.57
C GLU A 92 4.64 6.36 -3.09
N VAL A 93 4.28 5.11 -3.32
CA VAL A 93 5.16 3.95 -3.13
C VAL A 93 5.33 3.24 -4.46
N ARG A 94 6.55 3.19 -4.98
CA ARG A 94 6.89 2.51 -6.22
C ARG A 94 7.34 1.08 -5.94
N LYS A 95 6.79 0.11 -6.66
CA LYS A 95 7.22 -1.29 -6.54
C LYS A 95 8.47 -1.55 -7.36
N MET A 96 9.59 -1.82 -6.70
CA MET A 96 10.89 -1.98 -7.33
C MET A 96 11.18 -3.41 -7.79
N ALA A 97 10.56 -4.41 -7.15
CA ALA A 97 10.70 -5.82 -7.53
C ALA A 97 9.45 -6.63 -7.13
N ALA A 98 9.43 -7.91 -7.51
CA ALA A 98 8.35 -8.81 -7.12
C ALA A 98 8.26 -8.94 -5.59
N SER A 99 7.07 -8.72 -5.03
CA SER A 99 6.82 -8.96 -3.61
C SER A 99 6.85 -10.48 -3.33
N PRO A 100 7.43 -10.93 -2.20
CA PRO A 100 7.49 -12.35 -1.87
C PRO A 100 6.10 -13.02 -1.92
N SER A 101 6.05 -14.27 -2.36
CA SER A 101 4.79 -15.01 -2.61
C SER A 101 3.90 -15.13 -1.36
N ARG A 102 4.49 -15.18 -0.16
CA ARG A 102 3.75 -15.27 1.11
C ARG A 102 2.92 -14.02 1.45
N TYR A 103 3.09 -12.91 0.73
CA TYR A 103 2.39 -11.66 0.97
C TYR A 103 1.31 -11.40 -0.10
N PRO A 104 0.13 -10.91 0.28
CA PRO A 104 -0.25 -10.49 1.64
C PRO A 104 -0.46 -11.69 2.57
N ARG A 105 -0.26 -11.51 3.89
CA ARG A 105 -0.60 -12.53 4.88
C ARG A 105 -2.11 -12.74 4.96
N ARG A 106 -2.52 -13.79 5.67
CA ARG A 106 -3.94 -14.19 5.82
C ARG A 106 -4.82 -13.01 6.27
N PRO A 107 -6.09 -12.97 5.83
CA PRO A 107 -7.05 -11.93 6.20
C PRO A 107 -6.98 -11.48 7.67
N GLY A 108 -6.84 -10.17 7.88
CA GLY A 108 -6.77 -9.56 9.20
C GLY A 108 -5.41 -9.63 9.91
N GLN A 109 -4.47 -10.49 9.51
CA GLN A 109 -3.10 -10.45 10.06
C GLN A 109 -2.38 -9.14 9.77
N PRO A 110 -2.43 -8.56 8.55
CA PRO A 110 -1.76 -7.29 8.27
C PRO A 110 -2.21 -6.14 9.17
N ALA A 111 -3.48 -6.16 9.60
CA ALA A 111 -4.04 -5.14 10.49
C ALA A 111 -3.73 -5.40 11.97
N LYS A 112 -3.78 -6.67 12.42
CA LYS A 112 -3.50 -7.05 13.82
C LYS A 112 -2.01 -6.95 14.17
N HIS A 113 -1.15 -7.32 13.22
CA HIS A 113 0.30 -7.35 13.39
C HIS A 113 0.99 -6.73 12.16
N PRO A 114 0.96 -5.39 12.03
CA PRO A 114 1.68 -4.70 10.96
C PRO A 114 3.16 -5.10 10.90
N LEU A 115 3.71 -5.12 9.69
CA LEU A 115 5.11 -5.48 9.43
C LEU A 115 6.09 -4.40 9.93
#